data_AF-A0A929IUK0-F1
#
_entry.id   AF-A0A929IUK0-F1
#
_cell.length_a   1.000
_cell.length_b   1.000
_cell.length_c   1.000
_cell.angle_alpha   90.00
_cell.angle_beta   90.00
_cell.angle_gamma   90.00
#
_symmetry.space_group_name_H-M   'P 1'
#
loop_
_entity.id
_entity.type
_entity.pdbx_description
1 polymer ?
#
loop_
_entity_poly.entity_id
_entity_poly.type
_entity_poly.pdbx_seq_one_letter_code
_entity_poly.pdbx_strand_id
1 'polypeptide(L)'
;AYKMHYWVERKFKIDDAVGAVAVHGYAGFYGVWIAGFVLWGYPASMNPDYALITPWGQFIGAVIMFGVLGFIPAYIMSLILNAMGVLRIPPRVELAGLDLAEYHGRYLDEADVYDAEVKEAKARGLING
;
A
#
# COMPACT_ATOMS: atom_id res chain seq x y z
N ALA A 1 -5.29 15.66 8.25
CA ALA A 1 -5.17 14.90 6.99
C ALA A 1 -5.38 15.78 5.75
N TYR A 2 -6.59 16.29 5.50
CA TYR A 2 -6.94 17.05 4.28
C TYR A 2 -5.92 18.13 3.87
N LYS A 3 -5.58 19.08 4.77
CA LYS A 3 -4.61 20.16 4.46
C LYS A 3 -3.19 19.66 4.16
N MET A 4 -2.74 18.58 4.82
CA MET A 4 -1.41 18.02 4.63
C MET A 4 -1.29 17.28 3.30
N HIS A 5 -2.33 16.55 2.90
CA HIS A 5 -2.39 15.88 1.59
C HIS A 5 -2.24 16.88 0.43
N TYR A 6 -3.06 17.94 0.39
CA TYR A 6 -2.93 18.97 -0.65
C TYR A 6 -1.62 19.76 -0.59
N TRP A 7 -1.02 19.89 0.60
CA TRP A 7 0.29 20.53 0.70
C TRP A 7 1.36 19.69 0.00
N VAL A 8 1.38 18.37 0.22
CA VAL A 8 2.32 17.46 -0.45
C VAL A 8 2.08 17.46 -1.96
N GLU A 9 0.83 17.30 -2.38
CA GLU A 9 0.45 17.28 -3.80
C GLU A 9 0.87 18.58 -4.52
N ARG A 10 0.52 19.75 -3.95
CA ARG A 10 0.79 21.03 -4.61
C ARG A 10 2.26 21.42 -4.60
N LYS A 11 2.97 21.12 -3.51
CA LYS A 11 4.38 21.53 -3.30
C LYS A 11 5.37 20.58 -3.95
N PHE A 12 5.19 19.28 -3.77
CA PHE A 12 6.14 18.25 -4.20
C PHE A 12 5.66 17.47 -5.43
N LYS A 13 4.43 17.72 -5.92
CA LYS A 13 3.85 17.04 -7.09
C LYS A 13 3.78 15.52 -6.89
N ILE A 14 3.54 15.10 -5.66
CA ILE A 14 3.30 13.70 -5.30
C ILE A 14 1.79 13.49 -5.28
N ASP A 15 1.30 12.74 -6.26
CA ASP A 15 -0.10 12.38 -6.37
C ASP A 15 -0.39 11.13 -5.52
N ASP A 16 -0.89 11.36 -4.31
CA ASP A 16 -1.27 10.32 -3.35
C ASP A 16 -2.79 10.17 -3.36
N ALA A 17 -3.32 9.37 -4.28
CA ALA A 17 -4.75 9.30 -4.63
C ALA A 17 -5.72 9.12 -3.45
N VAL A 18 -5.27 8.51 -2.34
CA VAL A 18 -6.09 8.27 -1.14
C VAL A 18 -5.61 9.06 0.09
N GLY A 19 -4.56 9.86 -0.04
CA GLY A 19 -3.93 10.56 1.08
C GLY A 19 -3.28 9.61 2.09
N ALA A 20 -2.81 8.44 1.66
CA ALA A 20 -2.21 7.42 2.51
C ALA A 20 -1.02 7.96 3.33
N VAL A 21 -0.15 8.76 2.71
CA VAL A 21 1.03 9.34 3.37
C VAL A 21 0.61 10.34 4.45
N ALA A 22 -0.42 11.14 4.17
CA ALA A 22 -0.89 12.14 5.12
C ALA A 22 -1.64 11.54 6.32
N VAL A 23 -2.43 10.48 6.10
CA VAL A 23 -3.23 9.83 7.14
C VAL A 23 -2.40 8.81 7.92
N HIS A 24 -1.73 7.88 7.26
CA HIS A 24 -1.04 6.78 7.94
C HIS A 24 0.39 7.17 8.30
N GLY A 25 1.09 7.81 7.37
CA GLY A 25 2.48 8.24 7.57
C GLY A 25 2.59 9.32 8.64
N TYR A 26 2.10 10.52 8.34
CA TYR A 26 2.27 11.66 9.25
C TYR A 26 1.47 11.51 10.54
N ALA A 27 0.21 11.08 10.49
CA ALA A 27 -0.56 10.93 11.74
C ALA A 27 0.01 9.81 12.62
N GLY A 28 0.50 8.71 12.04
CA GLY A 28 1.22 7.66 12.77
C GLY A 28 2.48 8.19 13.44
N PHE A 29 3.32 8.92 12.71
CA PHE A 29 4.53 9.55 13.25
C PHE A 29 4.22 10.48 14.42
N TYR A 30 3.27 11.40 14.24
CA TYR A 30 2.87 12.34 15.30
C TYR A 30 2.24 11.61 16.50
N GLY A 31 1.45 10.58 16.27
CA GLY A 31 0.84 9.79 17.35
C GLY A 31 1.88 9.15 18.26
N VAL A 32 2.90 8.52 17.69
CA VAL A 32 4.02 7.94 18.45
C VAL A 32 4.80 9.01 19.20
N TRP A 33 5.11 10.13 18.54
CA TRP A 33 5.88 11.19 19.18
C TRP A 33 5.12 11.83 20.35
N ILE A 34 3.82 12.10 20.20
CA ILE A 34 2.96 12.63 21.26
C ILE A 34 2.87 11.64 22.42
N ALA A 35 2.78 10.33 22.15
CA ALA A 35 2.78 9.30 23.20
C ALA A 35 4.04 9.38 24.07
N GLY A 36 5.18 9.81 23.51
CA GLY A 36 6.41 10.06 24.27
C GLY A 36 6.29 11.15 25.33
N PHE A 37 5.46 12.17 25.10
CA PHE A 37 5.15 13.20 26.10
C PHE A 37 4.06 12.77 27.07
N VAL A 38 2.99 12.14 26.57
CA VAL A 38 1.84 11.74 27.39
C VAL A 38 2.20 10.62 28.37
N LEU A 39 3.04 9.68 27.94
CA LEU A 39 3.46 8.51 28.73
C LEU A 39 4.90 8.67 29.24
N TRP A 40 5.40 9.90 29.40
CA TRP A 40 6.77 10.12 29.85
C TRP A 40 7.02 9.42 31.18
N GLY A 41 8.04 8.57 31.22
CA GLY A 41 8.49 7.88 32.43
C GLY A 41 7.70 6.60 32.73
N TYR A 42 6.68 6.28 31.94
CA TYR A 42 6.05 4.96 31.99
C TYR A 42 7.00 3.89 31.45
N PRO A 43 6.91 2.65 31.97
CA PRO A 43 7.66 1.53 31.44
C PRO A 43 7.25 1.26 29.98
N ALA A 44 8.21 1.16 29.08
CA ALA A 44 7.94 0.86 27.67
C ALA A 44 7.58 -0.63 27.45
N SER A 45 7.78 -1.47 28.46
CA SER A 45 7.54 -2.90 28.42
C SER A 45 7.26 -3.44 29.83
N MET A 46 6.68 -4.63 29.91
CA MET A 46 6.46 -5.35 31.17
C MET A 46 7.77 -5.74 31.87
N ASN A 47 8.88 -5.81 31.12
CA ASN A 47 10.21 -6.01 31.71
C ASN A 47 10.77 -4.66 32.20
N PRO A 48 11.04 -4.50 33.52
CA PRO A 48 11.52 -3.25 34.10
C PRO A 48 12.96 -2.87 33.71
N ASP A 49 13.74 -3.80 33.14
CA ASP A 49 15.11 -3.53 32.69
C ASP A 49 15.15 -2.72 31.38
N TYR A 50 14.02 -2.60 30.67
CA TYR A 50 13.95 -1.81 29.45
C TYR A 50 13.78 -0.31 29.71
N ALA A 51 14.22 0.48 28.74
CA ALA A 51 14.17 1.93 28.83
C ALA A 51 12.74 2.45 29.05
N LEU A 52 12.61 3.47 29.90
CA LEU A 52 11.36 4.18 30.07
C LEU A 52 10.99 4.96 28.81
N ILE A 53 9.70 5.21 28.63
CA ILE A 53 9.20 6.07 27.57
C ILE A 53 9.71 7.50 27.79
N THR A 54 10.27 8.09 26.74
CA THR A 54 10.64 9.50 26.69
C THR A 54 10.24 10.09 25.33
N PRO A 55 10.03 11.41 25.22
CA PRO A 55 9.74 12.04 23.93
C PRO A 55 10.82 11.79 22.90
N TRP A 56 12.08 11.77 23.33
CA TRP A 56 13.23 11.52 22.46
C TRP A 56 13.30 10.08 21.99
N GLY A 57 13.08 9.11 22.89
CA GLY A 57 13.02 7.69 22.53
C GLY A 57 11.90 7.42 21.51
N GLN A 58 10.71 7.96 21.74
CA GLN A 58 9.59 7.80 20.81
C GLN A 58 9.79 8.57 19.49
N PHE A 59 10.41 9.76 19.51
CA PHE A 59 10.75 10.50 18.30
C PHE A 59 11.75 9.72 17.43
N ILE A 60 12.84 9.23 18.03
CA ILE A 60 13.85 8.43 17.33
C ILE A 60 13.23 7.13 16.80
N GLY A 61 12.41 6.46 17.62
CA GLY A 61 11.65 5.29 17.20
C GLY A 61 10.74 5.57 15.99
N ALA A 62 10.00 6.69 16.02
CA ALA A 62 9.15 7.10 14.89
C ALA A 62 9.97 7.38 13.62
N VAL A 63 11.15 8.00 13.74
CA VAL A 63 12.06 8.24 12.60
C VAL A 63 12.58 6.92 12.01
N ILE A 64 12.98 5.99 12.87
CA ILE A 64 13.46 4.66 12.43
C ILE A 64 12.33 3.91 11.73
N MET A 65 11.14 3.84 12.32
CA MET A 65 10.02 3.07 11.77
C MET A 65 9.48 3.70 10.47
N PHE A 66 9.26 5.02 10.44
CA PHE A 66 8.72 5.70 9.27
C PHE A 66 9.75 5.83 8.14
N GLY A 67 10.94 6.36 8.47
CA GLY A 67 11.96 6.67 7.47
C GLY A 67 12.81 5.47 7.08
N VAL A 68 13.42 4.81 8.07
CA VAL A 68 14.44 3.78 7.81
C VAL A 68 13.81 2.45 7.41
N LEU A 69 12.83 1.97 8.17
CA LEU A 69 12.22 0.65 7.94
C LEU A 69 10.98 0.72 7.05
N GLY A 70 10.29 1.86 6.99
CA GLY A 70 9.15 2.08 6.10
C GLY A 70 9.58 2.60 4.73
N PHE A 71 10.03 3.85 4.68
CA PHE A 71 10.24 4.56 3.42
C PHE A 71 11.41 4.02 2.58
N ILE A 72 12.60 3.84 3.15
CA ILE A 72 13.78 3.39 2.40
C ILE A 72 13.55 2.06 1.67
N PRO A 73 13.13 0.95 2.33
CA PRO A 73 12.95 -0.32 1.64
C PRO A 73 11.79 -0.28 0.64
N ALA A 74 10.69 0.41 0.96
CA ALA A 74 9.59 0.59 0.03
C ALA A 74 10.05 1.35 -1.23
N TYR A 75 10.83 2.42 -1.07
CA TYR A 75 11.37 3.19 -2.18
C TYR A 75 12.32 2.38 -3.05
N ILE A 76 13.24 1.62 -2.44
CA ILE A 76 14.15 0.71 -3.16
C ILE A 76 13.35 -0.32 -3.96
N MET A 77 12.33 -0.93 -3.34
CA MET A 77 11.48 -1.90 -4.03
C MET A 77 10.71 -1.26 -5.20
N SER A 78 10.14 -0.07 -4.99
CA SER A 78 9.45 0.68 -6.05
C SER A 78 10.39 1.02 -7.20
N LEU A 79 11.66 1.36 -6.94
CA LEU A 79 12.65 1.60 -7.99
C LEU A 79 12.95 0.34 -8.81
N ILE A 80 13.10 -0.81 -8.15
CA ILE A 80 13.32 -2.10 -8.83
C ILE A 80 12.13 -2.44 -9.73
N LEU A 81 10.92 -2.37 -9.20
CA LEU A 81 9.71 -2.66 -9.96
C LEU A 81 9.48 -1.64 -11.09
N ASN A 82 9.87 -0.39 -10.90
CA ASN A 82 9.84 0.63 -11.97
C ASN A 82 10.87 0.31 -13.07
N ALA A 83 12.06 -0.15 -12.71
CA ALA A 83 13.07 -0.59 -13.68
C ALA A 83 12.61 -1.81 -14.50
N MET A 84 11.77 -2.66 -13.90
CA MET A 84 11.10 -3.78 -14.59
C MET A 84 9.91 -3.33 -15.46
N GLY A 85 9.49 -2.07 -15.38
CA GLY A 85 8.37 -1.53 -16.14
C GLY A 85 6.99 -2.01 -15.67
N VAL A 86 6.87 -2.55 -14.46
CA VAL A 86 5.61 -3.17 -13.98
C VAL A 86 4.75 -2.26 -13.11
N LEU A 87 5.22 -1.04 -12.78
CA LEU A 87 4.51 -0.14 -11.87
C LEU A 87 3.33 0.60 -12.50
N ARG A 88 3.35 0.82 -13.82
CA ARG A 88 2.39 1.68 -14.51
C ARG A 88 1.75 0.95 -15.69
N ILE A 89 0.44 1.08 -15.79
CA ILE A 89 -0.33 0.58 -16.94
C ILE A 89 -0.11 1.44 -18.19
N PRO A 90 -0.31 0.91 -19.41
CA PRO A 90 -0.16 1.68 -20.63
C PRO A 90 -1.09 2.90 -20.68
N PRO A 91 -0.66 4.06 -21.23
CA PRO A 91 -1.45 5.30 -21.23
C PRO A 91 -2.84 5.15 -21.85
N ARG A 92 -2.98 4.31 -22.88
CA ARG A 92 -4.28 4.04 -23.52
C ARG A 92 -5.29 3.40 -22.55
N VAL A 93 -4.81 2.55 -21.63
CA VAL A 93 -5.63 1.87 -20.62
C VAL A 93 -5.87 2.82 -19.44
N GLU A 94 -4.88 3.61 -19.05
CA GLU A 94 -5.01 4.64 -18.00
C GLU A 94 -6.11 5.66 -18.35
N LEU A 95 -6.20 6.08 -19.62
CA LEU A 95 -7.24 7.01 -20.09
C LEU A 95 -8.62 6.36 -20.26
N ALA A 96 -8.68 5.10 -20.69
CA ALA A 96 -9.94 4.38 -20.86
C ALA A 96 -10.55 3.95 -19.51
N GLY A 97 -9.72 3.78 -18.48
CA GLY A 97 -10.09 3.24 -17.19
C GLY A 97 -9.70 1.77 -17.06
N LEU A 98 -9.08 1.42 -15.92
CA LEU A 98 -8.62 0.05 -15.64
C LEU A 98 -9.78 -0.94 -15.63
N ASP A 99 -10.94 -0.53 -15.14
CA ASP A 99 -12.14 -1.37 -15.05
C ASP A 99 -12.54 -1.92 -16.43
N LEU A 100 -12.52 -1.11 -17.50
CA LEU A 100 -12.87 -1.58 -18.85
C LEU A 100 -11.91 -2.67 -19.36
N ALA A 101 -10.62 -2.55 -19.06
CA ALA A 101 -9.64 -3.56 -19.42
C ALA A 101 -9.78 -4.83 -18.57
N GLU A 102 -10.06 -4.70 -17.28
CA GLU A 102 -10.24 -5.83 -16.37
C GLU A 102 -11.52 -6.61 -16.67
N TYR A 103 -12.65 -5.92 -16.89
CA TYR A 103 -13.90 -6.55 -17.29
C TYR A 103 -13.75 -7.32 -18.61
N HIS A 104 -13.07 -6.74 -19.61
CA HIS A 104 -12.82 -7.42 -20.87
C HIS A 104 -11.97 -8.69 -20.70
N GLY A 105 -10.91 -8.63 -19.87
CA GLY A 105 -10.11 -9.81 -19.55
C GLY A 105 -10.92 -10.89 -18.84
N ARG A 106 -11.77 -10.50 -17.88
CA ARG A 106 -12.61 -11.42 -17.11
C ARG A 106 -13.66 -12.13 -17.99
N TYR A 107 -14.26 -11.43 -18.94
CA TYR A 107 -15.18 -12.05 -19.91
C TYR A 107 -14.50 -13.07 -20.82
N LEU A 108 -13.26 -12.81 -21.24
CA LEU A 108 -12.48 -13.75 -22.04
C LEU A 108 -12.10 -14.98 -21.21
N ASP A 109 -11.63 -14.78 -19.97
CA ASP A 109 -11.31 -15.89 -19.06
C ASP A 109 -12.55 -16.74 -18.73
N GLU A 110 -13.71 -16.11 -18.49
CA GLU A 110 -14.98 -16.83 -18.27
C GLU A 110 -15.42 -17.63 -19.50
N ALA A 111 -15.23 -17.09 -20.71
CA ALA A 111 -15.53 -17.80 -21.95
C ALA A 111 -14.58 -19.00 -22.16
N ASP A 112 -13.29 -18.83 -21.88
CA ASP A 112 -12.30 -19.90 -21.97
C ASP A 112 -12.54 -21.00 -20.93
N VAL A 113 -12.94 -20.62 -19.71
CA VAL A 113 -13.35 -21.57 -18.65
C VAL A 113 -14.62 -22.31 -19.07
N TYR A 114 -15.63 -21.61 -19.57
CA TYR A 114 -16.87 -22.21 -20.06
C TYR A 114 -16.60 -23.21 -21.20
N ASP A 115 -15.78 -22.84 -22.18
CA ASP A 115 -15.42 -23.72 -23.29
C ASP A 115 -14.63 -24.94 -22.82
N ALA A 116 -13.74 -24.77 -21.84
CA ALA A 116 -13.01 -25.88 -21.22
C ALA A 116 -13.94 -26.83 -20.45
N GLU A 117 -14.88 -26.30 -19.67
CA GLU A 117 -15.89 -27.08 -18.94
C GLU A 117 -16.82 -27.83 -19.90
N VAL A 118 -17.30 -27.17 -20.96
CA VAL A 118 -18.14 -27.80 -22.00
C VAL A 118 -17.36 -28.91 -22.71
N LYS A 119 -16.09 -28.69 -23.03
CA LYS A 119 -15.23 -29.71 -23.65
C LYS A 119 -15.02 -30.91 -22.72
N GLU A 120 -14.79 -30.68 -21.43
CA GLU A 120 -14.67 -31.75 -20.43
C GLU A 120 -15.99 -32.50 -20.23
N ALA A 121 -17.11 -31.78 -20.15
CA ALA A 121 -18.44 -32.36 -20.01
C ALA A 121 -18.83 -33.20 -21.25
N LYS A 122 -18.48 -32.75 -22.46
CA LYS A 122 -18.63 -33.53 -23.70
C LYS A 122 -17.73 -34.78 -23.69
N ALA A 123 -16.47 -34.65 -23.27
CA ALA A 123 -15.54 -35.77 -23.17
C ALA A 123 -16.00 -36.84 -22.16
N ARG A 124 -16.71 -36.41 -21.10
CA ARG A 124 -17.32 -37.30 -20.09
C ARG A 124 -18.73 -37.77 -20.45
N GLY A 125 -19.29 -37.35 -21.59
CA GLY A 125 -20.64 -37.72 -22.04
C GLY A 125 -21.77 -37.18 -21.18
N LEU A 126 -21.51 -36.14 -20.37
CA LEU A 126 -22.51 -35.50 -19.50
C LEU A 126 -23.47 -34.59 -20.27
N ILE A 127 -23.03 -34.09 -21.43
CA ILE A 127 -23.81 -33.27 -22.35
C ILE A 127 -23.61 -33.79 -23.77
N ASN A 128 -24.69 -33.85 -24.56
CA ASN A 128 -24.63 -34.28 -25.94
C ASN A 128 -24.02 -33.18 -26.82
N GLY A 129 -23.23 -33.61 -27.81
CA GLY A 129 -22.46 -32.76 -28.72
C GLY A 129 -23.29 -31.73 -29.46
#